data_AF-A0ABD3Y8A5-F1
#
_entry.id   AF-A0ABD3Y8A5-F1
#
_cell.length_a   1.000
_cell.length_b   1.000
_cell.length_c   1.000
_cell.angle_alpha   90.00
_cell.angle_beta   90.00
_cell.angle_gamma   90.00
#
_symmetry.space_group_name_H-M   'P 1'
#
loop_
_entity.id
_entity.type
_entity.pdbx_description
1 polymer ?
#
loop_
_entity_poly.entity_id
_entity_poly.type
_entity_poly.pdbx_seq_one_letter_code
_entity_poly.pdbx_strand_id
1 'polypeptide(L)'
;MHSVITSINNAITLAQRLREISKNIEDAEFKNVLADLSIEMSDTKLALAQVTEENAELKSELTKLKHSRGESQSDLIFKEFAYYTDSDDGPFCSGCYDSKKQKIRLSPVTGHFATFGRFKCPSCEQRCG
;
A
#
# COMPACT_ATOMS: atom_id res chain seq x y z
N MET A 1 -6.88 -8.72 -11.15
CA MET A 1 -6.53 -7.84 -12.29
C MET A 1 -6.27 -8.62 -13.57
N HIS A 2 -5.55 -9.76 -13.52
CA HIS A 2 -5.36 -10.65 -14.69
C HIS A 2 -6.68 -11.13 -15.33
N SER A 3 -7.76 -11.25 -14.55
CA SER A 3 -9.08 -11.64 -15.05
C SER A 3 -9.73 -10.63 -16.00
N VAL A 4 -9.54 -9.32 -15.79
CA VAL A 4 -10.22 -8.27 -16.56
C VAL A 4 -9.59 -8.10 -17.94
N ILE A 5 -8.25 -8.11 -18.02
CA ILE A 5 -7.52 -8.05 -19.30
C ILE A 5 -7.88 -9.25 -20.19
N THR A 6 -7.95 -10.46 -19.60
CA THR A 6 -8.38 -11.66 -20.32
C THR A 6 -9.81 -11.51 -20.85
N SER A 7 -10.76 -11.00 -20.03
CA SER A 7 -12.13 -10.78 -20.48
C SER A 7 -12.22 -9.78 -21.64
N ILE A 8 -11.46 -8.68 -21.62
CA ILE A 8 -11.41 -7.73 -22.74
C ILE A 8 -10.82 -8.37 -24.00
N ASN A 9 -9.74 -9.15 -23.89
CA ASN A 9 -9.17 -9.85 -25.04
C ASN A 9 -10.17 -10.85 -25.66
N ASN A 10 -10.94 -11.55 -24.83
CA ASN A 10 -12.01 -12.42 -25.30
C ASN A 10 -13.09 -11.62 -26.02
N ALA A 11 -13.50 -10.47 -25.48
CA ALA A 11 -14.49 -9.60 -26.09
C ALA A 11 -14.01 -9.05 -27.46
N ILE A 12 -12.76 -8.61 -27.56
CA ILE A 12 -12.13 -8.21 -28.83
C ILE A 12 -12.14 -9.36 -29.85
N THR A 13 -11.79 -10.57 -29.41
CA THR A 13 -11.80 -11.76 -30.26
C THR A 13 -13.21 -12.06 -30.78
N LEU A 14 -14.24 -11.89 -29.93
CA LEU A 14 -15.64 -12.05 -30.33
C LEU A 14 -16.05 -10.95 -31.34
N ALA A 15 -15.69 -9.70 -31.09
CA ALA A 15 -15.95 -8.59 -32.02
C ALA A 15 -15.29 -8.81 -33.40
N GLN A 16 -14.05 -9.33 -33.42
CA GLN A 16 -13.37 -9.71 -34.66
C GLN A 16 -14.13 -10.82 -35.42
N ARG A 17 -14.59 -11.85 -34.71
CA ARG A 17 -15.42 -12.91 -35.32
C ARG A 17 -16.74 -12.35 -35.87
N LEU A 18 -17.40 -11.47 -35.12
CA LEU A 18 -18.59 -10.74 -35.58
C LEU A 18 -18.29 -9.93 -36.84
N ARG A 19 -17.13 -9.28 -36.92
CA ARG A 19 -16.71 -8.51 -38.11
C ARG A 19 -16.53 -9.39 -39.33
N GLU A 20 -15.94 -10.57 -39.18
CA GLU A 20 -15.84 -11.54 -40.26
C GLU A 20 -17.22 -12.00 -40.76
N ILE A 21 -18.16 -12.26 -39.84
CA ILE A 21 -19.55 -12.60 -40.19
C ILE A 21 -20.24 -11.43 -40.92
N SER A 22 -20.02 -10.20 -40.45
CA SER A 22 -20.64 -8.99 -41.01
C SER A 22 -20.30 -8.70 -42.47
N LYS A 23 -19.20 -9.28 -43.00
CA LYS A 23 -18.80 -9.08 -44.41
C LYS A 23 -19.90 -9.50 -45.39
N ASN A 24 -20.71 -10.50 -45.01
CA ASN A 24 -21.81 -11.02 -45.82
C ASN A 24 -23.16 -10.33 -45.55
N ILE A 25 -23.19 -9.30 -44.70
CA ILE A 25 -24.41 -8.54 -44.37
C ILE A 25 -24.39 -7.23 -45.16
N GLU A 26 -25.43 -6.94 -45.94
CA GLU A 26 -25.58 -5.68 -46.70
C GLU A 26 -26.24 -4.59 -45.86
N ASP A 27 -25.80 -4.43 -44.61
CA ASP A 27 -26.24 -3.37 -43.70
C ASP A 27 -25.03 -2.52 -43.31
N ALA A 28 -25.01 -1.29 -43.82
CA ALA A 28 -23.93 -0.35 -43.60
C ALA A 28 -23.93 0.21 -42.17
N GLU A 29 -25.10 0.38 -41.55
CA GLU A 29 -25.23 0.87 -40.18
C GLU A 29 -24.68 -0.16 -39.20
N PHE A 30 -25.05 -1.44 -39.39
CA PHE A 30 -24.50 -2.54 -38.61
C PHE A 30 -22.97 -2.62 -38.69
N LYS A 31 -22.42 -2.50 -39.90
CA LYS A 31 -20.96 -2.52 -40.13
C LYS A 31 -20.25 -1.36 -39.44
N ASN A 32 -20.83 -0.15 -39.47
CA ASN A 32 -20.26 1.01 -38.80
C ASN A 32 -20.27 0.85 -37.28
N VAL A 33 -21.40 0.49 -36.69
CA VAL A 33 -21.50 0.27 -35.23
C VAL A 33 -20.53 -0.81 -34.76
N LEU A 34 -20.32 -1.86 -35.56
CA LEU A 34 -19.35 -2.92 -35.24
C LEU A 34 -17.90 -2.45 -35.36
N ALA A 35 -17.60 -1.56 -36.29
CA ALA A 35 -16.29 -0.93 -36.40
C ALA A 35 -16.01 -0.03 -35.19
N ASP A 36 -16.98 0.79 -34.81
CA ASP A 36 -16.91 1.67 -33.63
C ASP A 36 -16.71 0.86 -32.35
N LEU A 37 -17.49 -0.22 -32.16
CA LEU A 37 -17.32 -1.14 -31.03
C LEU A 37 -15.89 -1.73 -30.97
N SER A 38 -15.31 -2.07 -32.12
CA SER A 38 -13.95 -2.62 -32.19
C SER A 38 -12.87 -1.59 -31.81
N ILE A 39 -13.10 -0.32 -32.15
CA ILE A 39 -12.23 0.81 -31.77
C ILE A 39 -12.34 1.03 -30.26
N GLU A 40 -13.55 1.18 -29.73
CA GLU A 40 -13.80 1.40 -28.30
C GLU A 40 -13.21 0.29 -27.42
N MET A 41 -13.30 -0.97 -27.84
CA MET A 41 -12.66 -2.07 -27.13
C MET A 41 -11.13 -2.00 -27.14
N SER A 42 -10.55 -1.53 -28.24
CA SER A 42 -9.11 -1.39 -28.39
C SER A 42 -8.59 -0.24 -27.51
N ASP A 43 -9.29 0.88 -27.49
CA ASP A 43 -8.99 2.03 -26.64
C ASP A 43 -9.14 1.67 -25.16
N THR A 44 -10.20 0.94 -24.79
CA THR A 44 -10.38 0.42 -23.42
C THR A 44 -9.23 -0.49 -23.02
N LYS A 45 -8.73 -1.34 -23.92
CA LYS A 45 -7.57 -2.21 -23.64
C LYS A 45 -6.30 -1.39 -23.36
N LEU A 46 -6.06 -0.33 -24.13
CA LEU A 46 -4.92 0.57 -23.93
C LEU A 46 -5.02 1.30 -22.58
N ALA A 47 -6.18 1.87 -22.27
CA ALA A 47 -6.42 2.53 -20.98
C ALA A 47 -6.22 1.57 -19.80
N LEU A 48 -6.70 0.32 -19.92
CA LEU A 48 -6.51 -0.68 -18.87
C LEU A 48 -5.04 -1.08 -18.70
N ALA A 49 -4.26 -1.12 -19.78
CA ALA A 49 -2.82 -1.38 -19.70
C ALA A 49 -2.10 -0.28 -18.91
N GLN A 50 -2.39 0.99 -19.22
CA GLN A 50 -1.84 2.15 -18.50
C GLN A 50 -2.18 2.11 -17.01
N VAL A 51 -3.45 1.88 -16.65
CA VAL A 51 -3.87 1.77 -15.24
C VAL A 51 -3.19 0.59 -14.55
N THR A 52 -2.95 -0.51 -15.26
CA THR A 52 -2.25 -1.67 -14.68
C THR A 52 -0.79 -1.36 -14.39
N GLU A 53 -0.12 -0.63 -15.28
CA GLU A 53 1.25 -0.16 -15.11
C GLU A 53 1.35 0.81 -13.94
N GLU A 54 0.52 1.85 -13.90
CA GLU A 54 0.47 2.82 -12.79
C GLU A 54 0.18 2.12 -11.44
N ASN A 55 -0.73 1.15 -11.42
CA ASN A 55 -1.02 0.40 -10.20
C ASN A 55 0.19 -0.44 -9.73
N ALA A 56 0.96 -1.00 -10.66
CA ALA A 56 2.17 -1.75 -10.35
C ALA A 56 3.27 -0.81 -9.80
N GLU A 57 3.44 0.37 -10.38
CA GLU A 57 4.35 1.40 -9.90
C GLU A 57 3.99 1.87 -8.49
N LEU A 58 2.73 2.24 -8.26
CA LEU A 58 2.23 2.67 -6.96
C LEU A 58 2.40 1.58 -5.89
N LYS A 59 2.16 0.31 -6.23
CA LYS A 59 2.41 -0.83 -5.32
C LYS A 59 3.90 -1.00 -5.01
N SER A 60 4.77 -0.82 -6.00
CA SER A 60 6.21 -0.86 -5.81
C SER A 60 6.67 0.26 -4.88
N GLU A 61 6.18 1.48 -5.09
CA GLU A 61 6.46 2.62 -4.22
C GLU A 61 5.94 2.42 -2.80
N LEU A 62 4.70 1.95 -2.64
CA LEU A 62 4.16 1.58 -1.32
C LEU A 62 5.02 0.54 -0.61
N THR A 63 5.52 -0.46 -1.34
CA THR A 63 6.39 -1.49 -0.78
C THR A 63 7.73 -0.90 -0.36
N LYS A 64 8.34 -0.05 -1.19
CA LYS A 64 9.57 0.69 -0.84
C LYS A 64 9.37 1.56 0.39
N LEU A 65 8.26 2.31 0.45
CA LEU A 65 7.92 3.18 1.58
C LEU A 65 7.67 2.37 2.86
N LYS A 66 7.01 1.21 2.78
CA LYS A 66 6.83 0.30 3.92
C LYS A 66 8.17 -0.25 4.43
N HIS A 67 9.05 -0.66 3.52
CA HIS A 67 10.39 -1.12 3.90
C HIS A 67 11.27 0.01 4.45
N SER A 68 11.22 1.22 3.88
CA SER A 68 11.99 2.37 4.36
C SER A 68 11.45 2.93 5.68
N ARG A 69 10.16 2.81 5.93
CA ARG A 69 9.51 3.21 7.20
C ARG A 69 9.69 2.16 8.30
N GLY A 70 10.24 0.99 7.97
CA GLY A 70 10.42 -0.14 8.87
C GLY A 70 9.08 -0.76 9.23
N GLU A 71 8.89 -2.03 8.89
CA GLU A 71 7.74 -2.87 9.27
C GLU A 71 7.66 -3.14 10.79
N SER A 72 8.20 -2.24 11.60
CA SER A 72 8.17 -2.24 13.06
C SER A 72 7.34 -1.08 13.61
N GLN A 73 6.33 -0.58 12.89
CA GLN A 73 5.22 0.12 13.56
C GLN A 73 4.24 -0.92 14.07
N SER A 74 4.64 -1.68 15.10
CA SER A 74 3.62 -2.07 16.07
C SER A 74 3.10 -0.75 16.63
N ASP A 75 1.79 -0.53 16.61
CA ASP A 75 1.21 0.71 17.11
C ASP A 75 1.68 0.89 18.56
N LEU A 76 2.55 1.88 18.74
CA LEU A 76 3.09 2.19 20.05
C LEU A 76 2.13 3.19 20.71
N ILE A 77 1.49 2.76 21.79
CA ILE A 77 0.62 3.60 22.59
C ILE A 77 1.49 4.41 23.55
N PHE A 78 1.39 5.74 23.50
CA PHE A 78 2.05 6.62 24.44
C PHE A 78 1.27 6.69 25.75
N LYS A 79 1.88 6.25 26.86
CA LYS A 79 1.30 6.30 28.22
C LYS A 79 2.41 6.65 29.22
N GLU A 80 2.11 7.41 30.27
CA GLU A 80 3.04 7.69 31.38
C GLU A 80 4.47 8.12 30.91
N PHE A 81 4.56 9.00 29.91
CA PHE A 81 5.81 9.49 29.31
C PHE A 81 6.69 8.46 28.58
N ALA A 82 6.17 7.26 28.33
CA ALA A 82 6.82 6.19 27.57
C ALA A 82 5.89 5.59 26.51
N TYR A 83 6.45 4.81 25.59
CA TYR A 83 5.71 4.05 24.60
C TYR A 83 5.55 2.58 25.02
N TYR A 84 4.41 1.98 24.69
CA TYR A 84 4.06 0.59 24.95
C TYR A 84 3.49 -0.02 23.67
N THR A 85 3.58 -1.33 23.48
CA THR A 85 2.81 -2.01 22.44
C THR A 85 1.37 -2.23 22.89
N ASP A 86 0.50 -2.65 21.95
CA ASP A 86 -0.87 -3.10 22.28
C ASP A 86 -0.92 -4.27 23.27
N SER A 87 0.15 -5.06 23.38
CA SER A 87 0.29 -6.14 24.36
C SER A 87 0.81 -5.65 25.72
N ASP A 88 0.85 -4.33 25.94
CA ASP A 88 1.45 -3.68 27.10
C ASP A 88 2.94 -4.05 27.30
N ASP A 89 3.62 -4.48 26.23
CA ASP A 89 5.06 -4.71 26.24
C ASP A 89 5.76 -3.35 26.12
N GLY A 90 6.57 -3.03 27.13
CA GLY A 90 7.14 -1.71 27.33
C GLY A 90 7.83 -1.63 28.69
N PRO A 91 8.34 -0.46 29.10
CA PRO A 91 8.24 0.83 28.43
C PRO A 91 9.40 1.10 27.44
N PHE A 92 9.11 1.79 26.34
CA PHE A 92 10.07 2.27 25.35
C PHE A 92 10.28 3.79 25.45
N CYS A 93 11.50 4.25 25.16
CA CYS A 93 11.87 5.65 25.27
C CYS A 93 11.17 6.52 24.21
N SER A 94 10.39 7.50 24.66
CA SER A 94 9.70 8.47 23.82
C SER A 94 10.65 9.36 23.03
N GLY A 95 11.68 9.91 23.68
CA GLY A 95 12.69 10.73 23.01
C GLY A 95 13.41 10.00 21.87
N CYS A 96 13.82 8.74 22.06
CA CYS A 96 14.47 7.94 21.01
C CYS A 96 13.52 7.57 19.87
N TYR A 97 12.25 7.28 20.18
CA TYR A 97 11.26 6.94 19.17
C TYR A 97 10.83 8.16 18.35
N ASP A 98 10.68 9.33 18.97
CA ASP A 98 10.24 10.54 18.27
C ASP A 98 11.36 11.14 17.41
N SER A 99 12.58 11.17 17.93
CA SER A 99 13.72 11.75 17.21
C SER A 99 14.34 10.80 16.17
N LYS A 100 14.45 9.50 16.48
CA LYS A 100 15.21 8.53 15.66
C LYS A 100 14.37 7.33 15.19
N LYS A 101 13.08 7.26 15.55
CA LYS A 101 12.21 6.09 15.28
C LYS A 101 12.78 4.77 15.81
N GLN A 102 13.58 4.84 16.89
CA GLN A 102 14.19 3.68 17.52
C GLN A 102 13.39 3.23 18.75
N LYS A 103 13.09 1.93 18.81
CA LYS A 103 12.43 1.28 19.95
C LYS A 103 13.43 0.87 21.01
N ILE A 104 13.87 1.83 21.84
CA ILE A 104 14.81 1.56 22.93
C ILE A 104 14.03 1.20 24.20
N ARG A 105 14.20 -0.02 24.72
CA ARG A 105 13.58 -0.46 25.98
C ARG A 105 14.19 0.29 27.15
N LEU A 106 13.34 0.85 28.00
CA LEU A 106 13.74 1.58 29.19
C LEU A 106 14.07 0.62 30.34
N SER A 107 15.00 1.00 31.20
CA SER A 107 15.38 0.24 32.40
C SER A 107 14.80 0.90 33.66
N PRO A 108 14.25 0.13 34.61
CA PRO A 108 13.71 0.69 35.85
C PRO A 108 14.82 1.27 36.72
N VAL A 109 14.55 2.41 37.37
CA VAL A 109 15.44 3.02 38.36
C VAL A 109 14.94 2.66 39.75
N THR A 110 15.79 2.06 40.58
CA THR A 110 15.46 1.68 41.96
C THR A 110 16.16 2.59 42.98
N GLY A 111 15.54 2.78 44.16
CA GLY A 111 16.09 3.55 45.29
C GLY A 111 15.64 5.02 45.36
N HIS A 112 16.34 5.83 46.17
CA HIS A 112 16.02 7.25 46.47
C HIS A 112 15.98 8.18 45.24
N PHE A 113 16.39 7.70 44.06
CA PHE A 113 16.41 8.45 42.80
C PHE A 113 15.20 8.19 41.90
N ALA A 114 14.24 7.35 42.33
CA ALA A 114 12.99 7.08 41.62
C ALA A 114 12.03 8.29 41.56
N THR A 115 12.23 9.30 42.43
CA THR A 115 11.48 10.56 42.45
C THR A 115 11.75 11.47 41.24
N PHE A 116 12.87 11.27 40.55
CA PHE A 116 13.28 12.06 39.37
C PHE A 116 13.09 11.32 38.05
N GLY A 117 12.41 10.18 38.09
CA GLY A 117 12.14 9.37 36.91
C GLY A 117 12.09 7.88 37.25
N ARG A 118 11.01 7.21 36.84
CA ARG A 118 10.81 5.77 37.09
C ARG A 118 11.69 4.90 36.20
N PHE A 119 12.04 5.39 35.01
CA PHE A 119 12.84 4.66 34.05
C PHE A 119 13.97 5.50 33.46
N LYS A 120 15.08 4.86 33.06
CA LYS A 120 16.22 5.47 32.37
C LYS A 120 16.45 4.79 31.02
N CYS A 121 16.67 5.58 29.98
CA CYS A 121 17.02 5.08 28.66
C CYS A 121 18.53 4.75 28.58
N PRO A 122 18.94 3.54 28.16
CA PRO A 122 20.35 3.21 28.00
C PRO A 122 21.02 3.86 26.78
N SER A 123 20.25 4.39 25.82
CA SER A 123 20.79 4.97 24.58
C SER A 123 20.98 6.48 24.63
N CYS A 124 20.01 7.22 25.21
CA CYS A 124 20.06 8.68 25.29
C CYS A 124 20.19 9.21 26.72
N GLU A 125 20.24 8.31 27.71
CA GLU A 125 20.36 8.61 29.15
C GLU A 125 19.23 9.45 29.77
N GLN A 126 18.22 9.81 28.98
CA GLN A 126 17.03 10.51 29.47
C GLN A 126 16.24 9.64 30.44
N ARG A 127 15.65 10.28 31.44
CA ARG A 127 14.71 9.66 32.37
C ARG A 127 13.29 9.81 31.83
N CYS A 128 12.54 8.73 31.82
CA CYS A 128 11.16 8.66 31.35
C CYS A 128 10.28 8.10 32.47
N GLY A 129 9.08 8.67 32.65
CA GLY A 129 8.08 8.22 33.64
C GLY A 129 8.29 8.77 35.05
#